data_AF-A0AAJ5RTL6-F1
#
_entry.id   AF-A0AAJ5RTL6-F1
#
_cell.length_a   1.000
_cell.length_b   1.000
_cell.length_c   1.000
_cell.angle_alpha   90.00
_cell.angle_beta   90.00
_cell.angle_gamma   90.00
#
_symmetry.space_group_name_H-M   'P 1'
#
loop_
_entity.id
_entity.type
_entity.pdbx_description
1 polymer ?
#
loop_
_entity_poly.entity_id
_entity_poly.type
_entity_poly.pdbx_seq_one_letter_code
_entity_poly.pdbx_strand_id
1 'polypeptide(L)'
;MKKLFSSFKGKLYTLFALVLLIPVISVGSLSYLSAKDSIKEEILFSANESVGILNKLIDKTISEKMDEINVFSSEVDAQQYEQAQASIVSKLQQYTKLNPDVLSVYIGMNNGDFTQSLD
;
A
#
# COMPACT_ATOMS: atom_id res chain seq x y z
N MET A 1 -51.66 29.93 -13.42
CA MET A 1 -50.72 29.08 -14.21
C MET A 1 -51.37 28.20 -15.30
N LYS A 2 -52.69 27.92 -15.30
CA LYS A 2 -53.33 27.05 -16.34
C LYS A 2 -53.48 27.66 -17.76
N LYS A 3 -53.38 28.99 -17.94
CA LYS A 3 -53.65 29.65 -19.23
C LYS A 3 -52.48 29.63 -20.23
N LEU A 4 -51.25 29.35 -19.79
CA LEU A 4 -50.08 29.23 -20.68
C LEU A 4 -50.09 27.94 -21.49
N PHE A 5 -50.74 26.88 -21.02
CA PHE A 5 -50.75 25.57 -21.71
C PHE A 5 -52.01 25.31 -22.55
N SER A 6 -53.01 26.20 -22.51
CA SER A 6 -54.29 25.99 -23.22
C SER A 6 -54.37 26.67 -24.60
N SER A 7 -53.48 27.63 -24.90
CA SER A 7 -53.45 28.32 -26.21
C SER A 7 -52.48 27.64 -27.18
N PHE A 8 -52.74 27.74 -28.48
CA PHE A 8 -51.91 27.13 -29.53
C PHE A 8 -50.43 27.58 -29.44
N LYS A 9 -50.20 28.87 -29.22
CA LYS A 9 -48.85 29.44 -29.03
C LYS A 9 -48.13 28.84 -27.82
N GLY A 10 -48.84 28.67 -26.71
CA GLY A 10 -48.29 28.10 -25.48
C GLY A 10 -47.88 26.62 -25.59
N LYS A 11 -48.69 25.83 -26.31
CA LYS A 11 -48.33 24.43 -26.64
C LYS A 11 -47.08 24.35 -27.51
N LEU A 12 -46.92 25.25 -28.49
CA LEU A 12 -45.76 25.27 -29.38
C LEU A 12 -44.46 25.63 -28.63
N TYR A 13 -44.48 26.63 -27.75
CA TYR A 13 -43.32 26.98 -26.92
C TYR A 13 -42.94 25.86 -25.95
N THR A 14 -43.93 25.18 -25.36
CA THR A 14 -43.68 24.04 -24.47
C THR A 14 -43.01 22.89 -25.21
N LEU A 15 -43.49 22.55 -26.40
CA LEU A 15 -42.90 21.49 -27.21
C LEU A 15 -41.46 21.82 -27.61
N PHE A 16 -41.20 23.07 -28.03
CA PHE A 16 -39.86 23.51 -28.38
C PHE A 16 -38.90 23.46 -27.18
N ALA A 17 -39.36 23.89 -26.00
CA ALA A 17 -38.58 23.81 -24.76
C ALA A 17 -38.27 22.35 -24.38
N LEU A 18 -39.24 21.43 -24.50
CA LEU A 18 -39.03 20.01 -24.20
C LEU A 18 -38.01 19.37 -25.15
N VAL A 19 -38.10 19.66 -26.45
CA VAL A 19 -37.15 19.14 -27.46
C VAL A 19 -35.73 19.63 -27.20
N LEU A 20 -35.54 20.82 -26.61
CA LEU A 20 -34.22 21.33 -26.24
C LEU A 20 -33.74 20.82 -24.87
N LEU A 21 -34.62 20.80 -23.86
CA LEU A 21 -34.24 20.47 -22.48
C LEU A 21 -34.01 18.97 -22.27
N ILE A 22 -34.88 18.11 -22.82
CA ILE A 22 -34.77 16.66 -22.62
C ILE A 22 -33.40 16.12 -23.05
N PRO A 23 -32.88 16.40 -24.26
CA PRO A 23 -31.58 15.87 -24.67
C PRO A 23 -30.42 16.43 -23.83
N VAL A 24 -30.46 17.73 -23.47
CA VAL A 24 -29.42 18.36 -22.66
C VAL A 24 -29.36 17.75 -21.26
N ILE A 25 -30.52 17.57 -20.62
CA ILE A 25 -30.60 16.93 -19.30
C ILE A 25 -30.16 15.47 -19.39
N SER A 26 -30.54 14.76 -20.45
CA SER A 26 -30.17 13.36 -20.67
C SER A 26 -28.65 13.21 -20.79
N VAL A 27 -28.02 13.98 -21.67
CA VAL A 27 -26.56 13.95 -21.87
C VAL A 27 -25.84 14.38 -20.59
N GLY A 28 -26.27 15.47 -19.95
CA GLY A 28 -25.67 15.93 -18.71
C GLY A 28 -25.75 14.90 -17.57
N SER A 29 -26.88 14.20 -17.46
CA SER A 29 -27.07 13.14 -16.46
C SER A 29 -26.15 11.95 -16.75
N LEU A 30 -26.07 11.51 -18.01
CA LEU A 30 -25.16 10.42 -18.40
C LEU A 30 -23.70 10.80 -18.16
N SER A 31 -23.29 12.01 -18.56
CA SER A 31 -21.93 12.52 -18.32
C SER A 31 -21.63 12.60 -16.82
N TYR A 32 -22.57 13.03 -15.99
CA TYR A 32 -22.39 13.06 -14.54
C TYR A 32 -22.20 11.65 -13.96
N LEU A 33 -23.03 10.69 -14.36
CA LEU A 33 -22.91 9.31 -13.90
C LEU A 33 -21.57 8.69 -14.33
N SER A 34 -21.18 8.84 -15.59
CA SER A 34 -19.90 8.35 -16.08
C SER A 34 -18.73 8.99 -15.35
N ALA A 35 -18.73 10.31 -15.18
CA ALA A 35 -17.65 10.99 -14.45
C ALA A 35 -17.57 10.55 -13.00
N LYS A 36 -18.72 10.39 -12.33
CA LYS A 36 -18.79 9.89 -10.95
C LYS A 36 -18.19 8.49 -10.84
N ASP A 37 -18.56 7.58 -11.75
CA ASP A 37 -18.09 6.19 -11.71
C ASP A 37 -16.60 6.10 -12.04
N SER A 38 -16.12 6.82 -13.06
CA SER A 38 -14.70 6.87 -13.41
C SER A 38 -13.84 7.45 -12.29
N ILE A 39 -14.28 8.54 -11.63
CA ILE A 39 -13.56 9.11 -10.48
C ILE A 39 -13.51 8.11 -9.33
N LYS A 40 -14.63 7.43 -9.04
CA LYS A 40 -14.68 6.41 -7.99
C LYS A 40 -13.70 5.27 -8.30
N GLU A 41 -13.68 4.79 -9.52
CA GLU A 41 -12.79 3.72 -9.97
C GLU A 41 -11.33 4.14 -9.86
N GLU A 42 -10.97 5.35 -10.32
CA GLU A 42 -9.61 5.88 -10.23
C GLU A 42 -9.13 6.02 -8.78
N ILE A 43 -9.98 6.51 -7.89
CA ILE A 43 -9.67 6.62 -6.45
C ILE A 43 -9.39 5.23 -5.85
N LEU A 44 -10.26 4.25 -6.16
CA LEU A 44 -10.09 2.89 -5.64
C LEU A 44 -8.87 2.20 -6.25
N PHE A 45 -8.62 2.39 -7.54
CA PHE A 45 -7.44 1.88 -8.22
C PHE A 45 -6.16 2.44 -7.61
N SER A 46 -6.07 3.76 -7.46
CA SER A 46 -4.92 4.43 -6.85
C SER A 46 -4.67 3.96 -5.41
N ALA A 47 -5.73 3.80 -4.60
CA ALA A 47 -5.61 3.29 -3.25
C ALA A 47 -5.10 1.83 -3.22
N ASN A 48 -5.64 0.97 -4.07
CA ASN A 48 -5.21 -0.43 -4.18
C ASN A 48 -3.76 -0.55 -4.65
N GLU A 49 -3.35 0.24 -5.65
CA GLU A 49 -1.96 0.28 -6.11
C GLU A 49 -1.01 0.77 -5.00
N SER A 50 -1.41 1.80 -4.26
CA SER A 50 -0.60 2.33 -3.15
C SER A 50 -0.38 1.27 -2.06
N VAL A 51 -1.43 0.55 -1.67
CA VAL A 51 -1.33 -0.55 -0.69
C VAL A 51 -0.53 -1.72 -1.28
N GLY A 52 -0.72 -2.04 -2.56
CA GLY A 52 0.03 -3.10 -3.23
C GLY A 52 1.53 -2.83 -3.30
N ILE A 53 1.93 -1.58 -3.57
CA ILE A 53 3.33 -1.14 -3.53
C ILE A 53 3.88 -1.25 -2.11
N LEU A 54 3.12 -0.78 -1.12
CA LEU A 54 3.53 -0.87 0.29
C LEU A 54 3.73 -2.32 0.72
N ASN A 55 2.82 -3.23 0.35
CA ASN A 55 2.95 -4.65 0.67
C ASN A 55 4.24 -5.25 0.07
N LYS A 56 4.53 -4.94 -1.21
CA LYS A 56 5.77 -5.39 -1.86
C LYS A 56 7.02 -4.84 -1.17
N LEU A 57 6.97 -3.61 -0.67
CA LEU A 57 8.07 -3.02 0.08
C LEU A 57 8.27 -3.72 1.44
N ILE A 58 7.18 -4.00 2.17
CA ILE A 58 7.22 -4.76 3.41
C ILE A 58 7.81 -6.16 3.17
N ASP A 59 7.28 -6.89 2.16
CA ASP A 59 7.75 -8.23 1.80
C ASP A 59 9.24 -8.22 1.47
N LYS A 60 9.68 -7.23 0.68
CA LYS A 60 11.09 -7.06 0.32
C LYS A 60 11.95 -6.79 1.56
N THR A 61 11.57 -5.83 2.39
CA THR A 61 12.34 -5.49 3.60
C THR A 61 12.45 -6.67 4.56
N ILE A 62 11.38 -7.42 4.77
CA ILE A 62 11.41 -8.62 5.63
C ILE A 62 12.27 -9.72 4.99
N SER A 63 12.14 -9.96 3.69
CA SER A 63 12.90 -10.99 2.98
C SER A 63 14.40 -10.69 2.98
N GLU A 64 14.80 -9.44 2.78
CA GLU A 64 16.21 -9.02 2.87
C GLU A 64 16.79 -9.33 4.25
N LYS A 65 16.06 -9.02 5.33
CA LYS A 65 16.49 -9.38 6.70
C LYS A 65 16.53 -10.89 6.94
N MET A 66 15.58 -11.64 6.38
CA MET A 66 15.60 -13.11 6.45
C MET A 66 16.81 -13.69 5.71
N ASP A 67 17.16 -13.16 4.55
CA ASP A 67 18.33 -13.61 3.78
C ASP A 67 19.63 -13.32 4.54
N GLU A 68 19.73 -12.14 5.18
CA GLU A 68 20.85 -11.83 6.06
C GLU A 68 20.94 -12.82 7.23
N ILE A 69 19.83 -13.10 7.91
CA ILE A 69 19.78 -14.11 8.99
C ILE A 69 20.20 -15.49 8.49
N ASN A 70 19.75 -15.90 7.31
CA ASN A 70 20.12 -17.19 6.71
C ASN A 70 21.63 -17.27 6.48
N VAL A 71 22.25 -16.22 5.93
CA VAL A 71 23.70 -16.14 5.75
C VAL A 71 24.43 -16.21 7.09
N PHE A 72 24.05 -15.37 8.05
CA PHE A 72 24.69 -15.35 9.38
C PHE A 72 24.54 -16.70 10.10
N SER A 73 23.38 -17.34 10.03
CA SER A 73 23.15 -18.65 10.66
C SER A 73 23.98 -19.77 10.01
N SER A 74 24.27 -19.67 8.72
CA SER A 74 25.13 -20.63 8.02
C SER A 74 26.62 -20.48 8.34
N GLU A 75 27.05 -19.27 8.72
CA GLU A 75 28.44 -18.98 9.11
C GLU A 75 28.75 -19.28 10.58
N VAL A 76 27.72 -19.47 11.42
CA VAL A 76 27.86 -19.70 12.87
C VAL A 76 27.46 -21.14 13.20
N ASP A 77 28.45 -22.04 13.22
CA ASP A 77 28.27 -23.38 13.78
C ASP A 77 28.49 -23.39 15.31
N ALA A 78 27.82 -24.30 16.03
CA ALA A 78 27.88 -24.41 17.48
C ALA A 78 29.32 -24.62 18.00
N GLN A 79 30.14 -25.39 17.29
CA GLN A 79 31.55 -25.59 17.63
C GLN A 79 32.41 -24.32 17.42
N GLN A 80 32.11 -23.54 16.38
CA GLN A 80 32.82 -22.29 16.13
C GLN A 80 32.42 -21.21 17.14
N TYR A 81 31.19 -21.24 17.63
CA TYR A 81 30.73 -20.30 18.63
C TYR A 81 31.46 -20.44 19.95
N GLU A 82 31.63 -21.65 20.49
CA GLU A 82 32.36 -21.86 21.75
C GLU A 82 33.84 -21.44 21.66
N GLN A 83 34.46 -21.54 20.48
CA GLN A 83 35.86 -21.19 20.27
C GLN A 83 36.08 -19.71 19.91
N ALA A 84 35.09 -19.06 19.29
CA ALA A 84 35.23 -17.71 18.70
C ALA A 84 34.13 -16.72 19.13
N GLN A 85 33.49 -16.97 20.29
CA GLN A 85 32.39 -16.15 20.82
C GLN A 85 32.65 -14.64 20.75
N ALA A 86 33.82 -14.18 21.18
CA ALA A 86 34.17 -12.75 21.16
C ALA A 86 34.22 -12.15 19.75
N SER A 87 34.67 -12.93 18.76
CA SER A 87 34.72 -12.51 17.35
C SER A 87 33.32 -12.42 16.76
N ILE A 88 32.45 -13.37 17.10
CA ILE A 88 31.04 -13.39 16.65
C ILE A 88 30.27 -12.22 17.25
N VAL A 89 30.43 -11.95 18.55
CA VAL A 89 29.80 -10.78 19.20
C VAL A 89 30.26 -9.47 18.54
N SER A 90 31.55 -9.34 18.23
CA SER A 90 32.08 -8.17 17.50
C SER A 90 31.45 -8.01 16.11
N LYS A 91 31.27 -9.11 15.35
CA LYS A 91 30.54 -9.09 14.07
C LYS A 91 29.09 -8.65 14.25
N LEU A 92 28.38 -9.12 15.28
CA LEU A 92 26.99 -8.71 15.56
C LEU A 92 26.89 -7.23 15.94
N GLN A 93 27.84 -6.71 16.73
CA GLN A 93 27.93 -5.28 17.06
C GLN A 93 28.20 -4.43 15.82
N GLN A 94 29.08 -4.89 14.92
CA GLN A 94 29.33 -4.23 13.65
C GLN A 94 28.08 -4.22 12.76
N TYR A 95 27.38 -5.35 12.66
CA TYR A 95 26.14 -5.45 11.90
C TYR A 95 25.06 -4.49 12.43
N THR A 96 24.88 -4.41 13.75
CA THR A 96 23.91 -3.48 14.39
C THR A 96 24.26 -2.01 14.10
N LYS A 97 25.55 -1.65 14.08
CA LYS A 97 26.01 -0.30 13.69
C LYS A 97 25.77 0.03 12.22
N LEU A 98 25.82 -0.97 11.35
CA LEU A 98 25.58 -0.80 9.91
C LEU A 98 24.09 -0.79 9.54
N ASN A 99 23.25 -1.35 10.40
CA ASN A 99 21.80 -1.50 10.19
C ASN A 99 21.03 -0.78 11.31
N PRO A 100 20.90 0.56 11.26
CA PRO A 100 20.23 1.34 12.30
C PRO A 100 18.73 1.05 12.43
N ASP A 101 18.15 0.33 11.47
CA ASP A 101 16.78 -0.18 11.49
C ASP A 101 16.63 -1.47 12.33
N VAL A 102 17.74 -2.10 12.71
CA VAL A 102 17.76 -3.29 13.56
C VAL A 102 17.84 -2.89 15.02
N LEU A 103 16.79 -3.22 15.79
CA LEU A 103 16.72 -2.91 17.22
C LEU A 103 17.69 -3.75 18.05
N SER A 104 17.85 -5.04 17.72
CA SER A 104 18.74 -5.95 18.45
C SER A 104 19.03 -7.20 17.64
N VAL A 105 20.23 -7.75 17.79
CA VAL A 105 20.61 -9.06 17.26
C VAL A 105 21.12 -9.96 18.37
N TYR A 106 20.72 -11.22 18.35
CA TYR A 106 21.10 -12.23 19.33
C TYR A 106 21.26 -13.61 18.71
N ILE A 107 22.03 -14.45 19.39
CA ILE A 107 22.21 -15.87 19.09
C ILE A 107 21.67 -16.66 20.29
N GLY A 108 20.80 -17.63 20.00
CA GLY A 108 20.30 -18.60 20.97
C GLY A 108 20.81 -19.99 20.67
N MET A 109 21.30 -20.69 21.69
CA MET A 109 21.84 -22.04 21.59
C MET A 109 20.86 -23.09 22.12
N ASN A 110 21.01 -24.33 21.65
CA ASN A 110 20.17 -25.46 22.08
C ASN A 110 20.30 -25.80 23.58
N ASN A 111 21.40 -25.41 24.22
CA ASN A 111 21.65 -25.60 25.64
C ASN A 111 20.96 -24.52 26.52
N GLY A 112 20.27 -23.55 25.92
CA GLY A 112 19.63 -22.43 26.61
C GLY A 112 20.52 -21.20 26.78
N ASP A 113 21.76 -21.23 26.30
CA ASP A 113 22.64 -20.06 26.31
C ASP A 113 22.16 -19.03 25.29
N PHE A 114 22.22 -17.78 25.71
CA PHE A 114 21.80 -16.63 24.92
C PHE A 114 22.90 -15.58 24.95
N THR A 115 23.22 -15.02 23.79
CA THR A 115 24.14 -13.90 23.69
C THR A 115 23.58 -12.87 22.75
N GLN A 116 23.52 -11.64 23.25
CA GLN A 116 23.00 -10.49 22.54
C GLN A 116 24.11 -9.48 22.33
N SER A 117 24.09 -8.83 21.17
CA SER A 117 24.82 -7.58 20.99
C SER A 117 24.14 -6.50 21.83
N LEU A 118 24.66 -6.25 23.04
CA LEU A 118 24.32 -5.07 23.82
C LEU A 118 25.05 -3.85 23.23
N ASP A 119 24.35 -2.71 23.21
CA ASP A 119 24.89 -1.39 22.89
C ASP A 119 26.17 -1.06 23.69
#